data_AF-A0A1H7YRP1-F1
#
_entry.id   AF-A0A1H7YRP1-F1
#
_cell.length_a   1.000
_cell.length_b   1.000
_cell.length_c   1.000
_cell.angle_alpha   90.00
_cell.angle_beta   90.00
_cell.angle_gamma   90.00
#
_symmetry.space_group_name_H-M   'P 1'
#
loop_
_entity.id
_entity.type
_entity.pdbx_description
1 polymer ?
#
loop_
_entity_poly.entity_id
_entity_poly.type
_entity_poly.pdbx_seq_one_letter_code
_entity_poly.pdbx_strand_id
1 'polypeptide(L)'
;MSDSLVERLRAQVGGPRDGALLRFSLGNALLGEGTYAEAAQCFRDALGFDASYSAAWKLLGKSLLAVDDEAGAAAAWTSGIEAATRRGDVQAAKEMTVFLNRLSRPR
;
A
#
# COMPACT_ATOMS: atom_id res chain seq x y z
N MET A 1 -1.01 0.98 -29.86
CA MET A 1 -0.47 0.49 -28.58
C MET A 1 -1.31 1.16 -27.52
N SER A 2 -2.15 0.41 -26.81
CA SER A 2 -2.97 0.99 -25.75
C SER A 2 -2.07 1.23 -24.56
N ASP A 3 -1.79 2.50 -24.22
CA ASP A 3 -1.03 2.84 -23.01
C ASP A 3 -1.68 2.13 -21.81
N SER A 4 -0.88 1.36 -21.07
CA SER A 4 -1.32 0.73 -19.83
C SER A 4 -1.74 1.79 -18.82
N LEU A 5 -2.62 1.41 -17.88
CA LEU A 5 -3.00 2.30 -16.79
C LEU A 5 -1.77 2.77 -16.00
N VAL A 6 -0.79 1.88 -15.81
CA VAL A 6 0.48 2.16 -15.14
C VAL A 6 1.26 3.26 -15.86
N GLU A 7 1.44 3.18 -17.18
CA GLU A 7 2.17 4.19 -17.95
C GLU A 7 1.53 5.58 -17.84
N ARG A 8 0.19 5.64 -17.95
CA ARG A 8 -0.55 6.91 -17.84
C ARG A 8 -0.41 7.54 -16.46
N LEU A 9 -0.47 6.73 -15.40
CA LEU A 9 -0.31 7.22 -14.02
C LEU A 9 1.14 7.63 -13.75
N ARG A 10 2.11 6.85 -14.24
CA ARG A 10 3.55 7.15 -14.09
C ARG A 10 3.94 8.46 -14.77
N ALA A 11 3.35 8.78 -15.92
CA ALA A 11 3.58 10.05 -16.61
C ALA A 11 3.10 11.30 -15.83
N GLN A 12 2.21 11.14 -14.85
CA GLN A 12 1.70 12.24 -14.02
C GLN A 12 2.54 12.49 -12.77
N VAL A 13 3.46 11.58 -12.44
CA VAL A 13 4.36 11.68 -11.29
C VAL A 13 5.29 12.89 -11.44
N GLY A 14 5.48 13.65 -10.36
CA GLY A 14 6.22 14.92 -10.37
C GLY A 14 5.45 16.10 -10.99
N GLY A 15 4.25 15.86 -11.52
CA GLY A 15 3.38 16.91 -12.06
C GLY A 15 2.48 17.56 -11.00
N PRO A 16 1.59 18.48 -11.43
CA PRO A 16 0.68 19.20 -10.53
C PRO A 16 -0.38 18.33 -9.83
N ARG A 17 -0.51 17.06 -10.26
CA ARG A 17 -1.44 16.07 -9.69
C ARG A 17 -0.73 15.00 -8.88
N ASP A 18 0.59 15.11 -8.68
CA ASP A 18 1.31 14.18 -7.83
C ASP A 18 0.93 14.37 -6.36
N GLY A 19 0.85 13.26 -5.65
CA GLY A 19 0.38 13.22 -4.27
C GLY A 19 -0.07 11.82 -3.87
N ALA A 20 -0.56 11.71 -2.64
CA ALA A 20 -0.92 10.44 -2.02
C ALA A 20 -1.86 9.59 -2.89
N LEU A 21 -2.89 10.20 -3.48
CA LEU A 21 -3.86 9.49 -4.32
C LEU A 21 -3.23 8.96 -5.61
N LEU A 22 -2.43 9.76 -6.32
CA LEU A 22 -1.78 9.33 -7.55
C LEU A 22 -0.83 8.16 -7.29
N ARG A 23 0.02 8.29 -6.27
CA ARG A 23 0.96 7.24 -5.85
C ARG A 23 0.24 5.96 -5.45
N PHE A 24 -0.86 6.08 -4.70
CA PHE A 24 -1.71 4.95 -4.34
C PHE A 24 -2.33 4.27 -5.58
N SER A 25 -2.90 5.05 -6.51
CA SER A 25 -3.50 4.50 -7.73
C SER A 25 -2.47 3.78 -8.61
N LEU A 26 -1.26 4.34 -8.75
CA LEU A 26 -0.16 3.70 -9.47
C LEU A 26 0.24 2.38 -8.79
N GLY A 27 0.42 2.40 -7.46
CA GLY A 27 0.74 1.19 -6.69
C GLY A 27 -0.34 0.11 -6.82
N ASN A 28 -1.61 0.48 -6.83
CA ASN A 28 -2.72 -0.46 -7.01
C ASN A 28 -2.76 -1.07 -8.42
N ALA A 29 -2.45 -0.29 -9.45
CA ALA A 29 -2.33 -0.79 -10.82
C ALA A 29 -1.17 -1.79 -10.94
N LEU A 30 0.00 -1.45 -10.40
CA LEU A 30 1.17 -2.33 -10.35
C LEU A 30 0.91 -3.61 -9.57
N LEU A 31 0.19 -3.51 -8.43
CA LEU A 31 -0.23 -4.67 -7.65
C LEU A 31 -1.09 -5.64 -8.48
N GLY A 32 -1.99 -5.11 -9.31
CA GLY A 32 -2.82 -5.89 -10.23
C GLY A 32 -2.03 -6.56 -11.37
N GLU A 33 -0.90 -5.97 -11.76
CA GLU A 33 0.04 -6.53 -12.75
C GLU A 33 1.05 -7.53 -12.12
N GLY A 34 1.01 -7.72 -10.80
CA GLY A 34 1.94 -8.60 -10.09
C GLY A 34 3.33 -8.01 -9.85
N THR A 35 3.52 -6.72 -10.12
CA THR A 35 4.79 -6.01 -9.90
C THR A 35 4.88 -5.51 -8.46
N TYR A 36 4.91 -6.46 -7.52
CA TYR A 36 4.75 -6.23 -6.09
C TYR A 36 5.80 -5.29 -5.48
N ALA A 37 7.06 -5.39 -5.89
CA ALA A 37 8.13 -4.54 -5.38
C ALA A 37 7.92 -3.05 -5.76
N GLU A 38 7.55 -2.77 -7.01
CA GLU A 38 7.25 -1.42 -7.49
C GLU A 38 5.95 -0.88 -6.85
N ALA A 39 4.95 -1.75 -6.69
CA ALA A 39 3.72 -1.40 -5.98
C ALA A 39 4.00 -0.98 -4.53
N ALA A 40 4.85 -1.74 -3.81
CA ALA A 40 5.27 -1.41 -2.46
C ALA A 40 5.93 -0.03 -2.40
N GLN A 41 6.81 0.30 -3.35
CA GLN A 41 7.44 1.62 -3.40
C GLN A 41 6.41 2.73 -3.62
N CYS A 42 5.47 2.54 -4.53
CA CYS A 42 4.40 3.51 -4.77
C CYS A 42 3.53 3.75 -3.52
N PHE A 43 3.25 2.70 -2.74
CA PHE A 43 2.52 2.87 -1.47
C PHE A 43 3.35 3.59 -0.42
N ARG A 44 4.67 3.35 -0.32
CA ARG A 44 5.55 4.14 0.56
C ARG A 44 5.56 5.61 0.16
N ASP A 45 5.66 5.91 -1.14
CA ASP A 45 5.59 7.28 -1.63
C ASP A 45 4.25 7.93 -1.28
N ALA A 46 3.13 7.20 -1.44
CA ALA A 46 1.81 7.68 -1.05
C ALA A 46 1.74 8.04 0.44
N LEU A 47 2.36 7.22 1.30
CA LEU A 47 2.45 7.43 2.73
C LEU A 47 3.39 8.58 3.12
N GLY A 48 4.37 8.89 2.27
CA GLY A 48 5.21 10.10 2.39
C GLY A 48 4.39 11.38 2.21
N PHE A 49 3.34 11.35 1.38
CA PHE A 49 2.39 12.46 1.23
C PHE A 49 1.31 12.47 2.31
N ASP A 50 0.75 11.30 2.64
CA ASP A 50 -0.27 11.14 3.69
C ASP A 50 -0.04 9.87 4.50
N ALA A 51 0.61 10.02 5.66
CA ALA A 51 0.87 8.93 6.60
C ALA A 51 -0.42 8.36 7.24
N SER A 52 -1.56 9.04 7.12
CA SER A 52 -2.87 8.58 7.61
C SER A 52 -3.65 7.75 6.59
N TYR A 53 -3.06 7.50 5.41
CA TYR A 53 -3.73 6.77 4.34
C TYR A 53 -3.78 5.26 4.62
N SER A 54 -4.76 4.84 5.42
CA SER A 54 -5.03 3.45 5.84
C SER A 54 -5.05 2.44 4.69
N ALA A 55 -5.61 2.80 3.53
CA ALA A 55 -5.64 1.93 2.36
C ALA A 55 -4.23 1.67 1.78
N ALA A 56 -3.35 2.67 1.78
CA ALA A 56 -1.97 2.52 1.32
C ALA A 56 -1.17 1.59 2.25
N TRP A 57 -1.33 1.73 3.57
CA TRP A 57 -0.72 0.80 4.54
C TRP A 57 -1.17 -0.65 4.34
N LYS A 58 -2.48 -0.85 4.13
CA LYS A 58 -3.04 -2.18 3.89
C LYS A 58 -2.41 -2.86 2.67
N LEU A 59 -2.34 -2.13 1.55
CA LEU A 59 -1.79 -2.68 0.30
C LEU A 59 -0.27 -2.78 0.33
N LEU A 60 0.43 -1.88 1.03
CA LEU A 60 1.87 -1.99 1.26
C LEU A 60 2.21 -3.33 1.93
N GLY A 61 1.53 -3.69 3.03
CA GLY A 61 1.80 -4.96 3.69
C GLY A 61 1.49 -6.17 2.81
N LYS A 62 0.46 -6.11 1.96
CA LYS A 62 0.19 -7.18 0.98
C LYS A 62 1.27 -7.30 -0.09
N SER A 63 1.75 -6.17 -0.62
CA SER A 63 2.83 -6.14 -1.60
C SER A 63 4.14 -6.68 -1.02
N LEU A 64 4.45 -6.36 0.24
CA LEU A 64 5.64 -6.85 0.93
C LEU A 64 5.57 -8.35 1.19
N LEU A 65 4.41 -8.84 1.64
CA LEU A 65 4.20 -10.27 1.81
C LEU A 65 4.35 -11.03 0.48
N ALA A 66 3.92 -10.46 -0.64
CA ALA A 66 4.03 -11.07 -1.96
C ALA A 66 5.47 -11.13 -2.51
N VAL A 67 6.41 -10.41 -1.90
CA VAL A 67 7.86 -10.52 -2.16
C VAL A 67 8.62 -11.20 -1.02
N ASP A 68 7.90 -11.98 -0.20
CA ASP A 68 8.42 -12.72 0.96
C ASP A 68 9.04 -11.84 2.06
N ASP A 69 8.78 -10.52 2.05
CA ASP A 69 9.16 -9.61 3.13
C ASP A 69 8.08 -9.61 4.23
N GLU A 70 8.03 -10.71 4.98
CA GLU A 70 7.09 -10.89 6.08
C GLU A 70 7.31 -9.85 7.19
N ALA A 71 8.57 -9.51 7.49
CA ALA A 71 8.90 -8.52 8.51
C ALA A 71 8.40 -7.11 8.12
N GLY A 72 8.63 -6.72 6.86
CA GLY A 72 8.10 -5.47 6.31
C GLY A 72 6.58 -5.44 6.27
N ALA A 73 5.94 -6.57 5.91
CA ALA A 73 4.49 -6.69 5.93
C ALA A 73 3.90 -6.48 7.34
N ALA A 74 4.49 -7.12 8.35
CA ALA A 74 4.10 -6.99 9.74
C ALA A 74 4.22 -5.54 10.23
N ALA A 75 5.35 -4.89 9.92
CA ALA A 75 5.58 -3.49 10.27
C ALA A 75 4.56 -2.57 9.60
N ALA A 76 4.30 -2.74 8.30
CA ALA A 76 3.35 -1.94 7.55
C ALA A 76 1.91 -2.06 8.11
N TRP A 77 1.45 -3.27 8.43
CA TRP A 77 0.13 -3.45 9.03
C TRP A 77 0.05 -2.91 10.44
N THR A 78 1.10 -3.02 11.25
CA THR A 78 1.14 -2.43 12.60
C THR A 78 0.97 -0.91 12.53
N SER A 79 1.78 -0.23 11.74
CA SER A 79 1.66 1.23 11.53
C SER A 79 0.33 1.61 10.89
N GLY A 80 -0.18 0.79 9.96
CA GLY A 80 -1.48 0.98 9.35
C GLY A 80 -2.65 0.91 10.33
N ILE A 81 -2.62 -0.03 11.28
CA ILE A 81 -3.65 -0.17 12.32
C ILE A 81 -3.67 1.08 13.19
N GLU A 82 -2.50 1.60 13.59
CA GLU A 82 -2.41 2.85 14.37
C GLU A 82 -2.96 4.04 13.58
N ALA A 83 -2.56 4.19 12.31
CA ALA A 83 -3.03 5.26 11.44
C ALA A 83 -4.55 5.19 11.23
N ALA A 84 -5.09 4.00 10.94
CA ALA A 84 -6.51 3.77 10.75
C ALA A 84 -7.30 4.03 12.03
N THR A 85 -6.81 3.59 13.18
CA THR A 85 -7.43 3.86 14.49
C THR A 85 -7.50 5.35 14.78
N ARG A 86 -6.40 6.09 14.58
CA ARG A 86 -6.38 7.54 14.76
C ARG A 86 -7.36 8.28 13.84
N ARG A 87 -7.55 7.79 12.62
CA ARG A 87 -8.48 8.39 11.63
C ARG A 87 -9.94 7.97 11.84
N GLY A 88 -10.20 6.98 12.70
CA GLY A 88 -11.54 6.39 12.86
C GLY A 88 -11.92 5.40 11.75
N ASP A 89 -10.97 4.94 10.94
CA ASP A 89 -11.16 3.90 9.92
C ASP A 89 -11.10 2.51 10.57
N VAL A 90 -12.15 2.19 11.32
CA VAL A 90 -12.27 0.94 12.08
C VAL A 90 -12.20 -0.29 11.17
N GLN A 91 -12.69 -0.18 9.93
CA GLN A 91 -12.72 -1.29 9.00
C GLN A 91 -11.32 -1.65 8.50
N ALA A 92 -10.52 -0.65 8.09
CA ALA A 92 -9.15 -0.90 7.66
C ALA A 92 -8.29 -1.44 8.82
N ALA A 93 -8.45 -0.91 10.04
CA ALA A 93 -7.76 -1.41 11.22
C ALA A 93 -8.06 -2.90 11.46
N LYS A 94 -9.34 -3.30 11.41
CA LYS A 94 -9.75 -4.71 11.58
C LYS A 94 -9.14 -5.62 10.51
N GLU A 95 -9.19 -5.22 9.24
CA GLU A 95 -8.61 -6.01 8.15
C GLU A 95 -7.11 -6.23 8.33
N MET A 96 -6.36 -5.17 8.65
CA MET A 96 -4.92 -5.26 8.87
C MET A 96 -4.57 -6.10 10.09
N THR A 97 -5.34 -6.02 11.17
CA THR A 97 -5.17 -6.91 12.34
C THR A 97 -5.36 -8.38 11.97
N VAL A 98 -6.34 -8.70 11.12
CA VAL A 98 -6.53 -10.08 10.63
C VAL A 98 -5.33 -10.56 9.82
N PHE A 99 -4.76 -9.71 8.96
CA PHE A 99 -3.58 -10.09 8.18
C PHE A 99 -2.34 -10.29 9.06
N LEU A 100 -2.10 -9.39 10.01
CA LEU A 100 -1.00 -9.51 10.98
C LEU A 100 -1.10 -10.79 11.81
N ASN A 101 -2.30 -11.10 12.32
CA ASN A 101 -2.54 -12.32 13.09
C ASN A 101 -2.38 -13.61 12.29
N ARG A 102 -2.60 -13.57 10.96
CA ARG A 102 -2.37 -14.73 10.08
C ARG A 102 -0.88 -14.96 9.87
N LEU A 103 -0.09 -13.89 9.81
CA LEU A 103 1.35 -13.98 9.65
C LEU A 103 2.05 -14.54 10.89
N SER A 104 1.55 -14.22 12.09
CA SER A 104 2.11 -14.70 13.36
C SER A 104 1.75 -16.14 13.73
N ARG A 105 0.89 -16.82 12.95
CA ARG A 105 0.54 -18.21 13.22
C ARG A 105 1.58 -19.13 12.58
N PRO A 106 2.16 -20.08 13.34
CA PRO A 106 3.03 -21.10 12.74
C PRO A 106 2.22 -21.89 11.70
N ARG A 107 2.83 -22.11 10.53
CA ARG A 107 2.27 -22.92 9.45
C ARG A 107 2.18 -24.40 9.85
#